data_AF-A0A851D9D4-F1
#
_entry.id   AF-A0A851D9D4-F1
#
_cell.length_a   1.000
_cell.length_b   1.000
_cell.length_c   1.000
_cell.angle_alpha   90.00
_cell.angle_beta   90.00
_cell.angle_gamma   90.00
#
_symmetry.space_group_name_H-M   'P 1'
#
loop_
_entity.id
_entity.type
_entity.pdbx_description
1 polymer ?
#
loop_
_entity_poly.entity_id
_entity_poly.type
_entity_poly.pdbx_seq_one_letter_code
_entity_poly.pdbx_strand_id
1 'polypeptide(L)'
;LLDLKSRFDRFLQESFNNDRLFKQTIAGDFEYFLNLNSRSPEYLSLFIDDKLKKGVKGLTEQEVETILDKAMVLFRFMQEKDVFERYYKQHLARRLLTNKSVSDDSEKNMISKLKTECGCQFTSKLEGMFR
;
A
#
# COMPACT_ATOMS: atom_id res chain seq x y z
N LEU A 1 -6.28 -6.88 -7.71
CA LEU A 1 -6.97 -6.37 -6.50
C LEU A 1 -7.27 -4.88 -6.58
N LEU A 2 -6.30 -4.02 -6.94
CA LEU A 2 -6.54 -2.58 -7.11
C LEU A 2 -7.63 -2.29 -8.15
N ASP A 3 -7.54 -2.89 -9.34
CA ASP A 3 -8.54 -2.70 -10.40
C ASP A 3 -9.91 -3.23 -10.00
N LEU A 4 -9.94 -4.35 -9.27
CA LEU A 4 -11.17 -4.91 -8.72
C LEU A 4 -11.83 -3.91 -7.75
N LYS A 5 -11.04 -3.34 -6.83
CA LYS A 5 -11.50 -2.32 -5.89
C LYS A 5 -12.04 -1.09 -6.61
N SER A 6 -11.31 -0.56 -7.60
CA SER A 6 -11.77 0.57 -8.40
C SER A 6 -13.05 0.28 -9.17
N ARG A 7 -13.21 -0.95 -9.71
CA ARG A 7 -14.44 -1.37 -10.38
C ARG A 7 -15.63 -1.41 -9.43
N PHE A 8 -15.46 -1.96 -8.22
CA PHE A 8 -16.52 -2.01 -7.21
C PHE A 8 -16.85 -0.62 -6.65
N ASP A 9 -15.87 0.25 -6.46
CA ASP A 9 -16.10 1.65 -6.05
C ASP A 9 -16.93 2.40 -7.08
N ARG A 10 -16.58 2.25 -8.37
CA ARG A 10 -17.36 2.85 -9.46
C ARG A 10 -18.78 2.29 -9.52
N PHE A 11 -18.93 0.96 -9.42
CA PHE A 11 -20.23 0.30 -9.41
C PHE A 11 -21.11 0.79 -8.25
N LEU A 12 -20.55 0.88 -7.05
CA LEU A 12 -21.23 1.40 -5.87
C LEU A 12 -21.69 2.85 -6.05
N GLN A 13 -20.83 3.69 -6.63
CA GLN A 13 -21.15 5.09 -6.92
C GLN A 13 -22.26 5.21 -7.97
N GLU A 14 -22.12 4.54 -9.11
CA GLU A 14 -23.03 4.68 -10.26
C GLU A 14 -24.38 4.00 -10.03
N SER A 15 -24.38 2.83 -9.39
CA SER A 15 -25.60 2.01 -9.25
C SER A 15 -26.33 2.22 -7.93
N PHE A 16 -25.62 2.61 -6.87
CA PHE A 16 -26.19 2.71 -5.52
C PHE A 16 -25.90 4.06 -4.85
N ASN A 17 -25.40 5.06 -5.58
CA ASN A 17 -25.10 6.40 -5.07
C ASN A 17 -24.30 6.39 -3.76
N ASN A 18 -23.29 5.52 -3.66
CA ASN A 18 -22.48 5.35 -2.45
C ASN A 18 -23.27 4.96 -1.20
N ASP A 19 -24.34 4.17 -1.35
CA ASP A 19 -25.09 3.64 -0.23
C ASP A 19 -24.18 3.00 0.83
N ARG A 20 -24.42 3.39 2.09
CA ARG A 20 -23.55 3.05 3.22
C ARG A 20 -23.55 1.55 3.52
N LEU A 21 -24.69 0.88 3.38
CA LEU A 21 -24.80 -0.54 3.66
C LEU A 21 -23.99 -1.33 2.62
N PHE A 22 -24.17 -1.04 1.33
CA PHE A 22 -23.39 -1.68 0.27
C PHE A 22 -21.89 -1.39 0.41
N LYS A 23 -21.52 -0.17 0.78
CA LYS A 23 -20.12 0.20 1.04
C LYS A 23 -19.50 -0.65 2.15
N GLN A 24 -20.22 -0.85 3.25
CA GLN A 24 -19.76 -1.66 4.38
C GLN A 24 -19.63 -3.13 4.02
N THR A 25 -20.61 -3.69 3.31
CA THR A 25 -20.57 -5.08 2.84
C THR A 25 -19.37 -5.31 1.91
N ILE A 26 -19.19 -4.45 0.90
CA ILE A 26 -18.05 -4.55 -0.02
C ILE A 26 -16.72 -4.45 0.76
N ALA A 27 -16.61 -3.52 1.71
CA ALA A 27 -15.40 -3.39 2.53
C ALA A 27 -15.12 -4.66 3.35
N GLY A 28 -16.15 -5.22 3.99
CA GLY A 28 -16.03 -6.47 4.75
C GLY A 28 -15.62 -7.66 3.89
N ASP A 29 -16.17 -7.77 2.68
CA ASP A 29 -15.79 -8.83 1.74
C ASP A 29 -14.33 -8.68 1.27
N PHE A 30 -13.89 -7.44 0.98
CA PHE A 30 -12.50 -7.15 0.65
C PHE A 30 -11.54 -7.51 1.78
N GLU A 31 -11.90 -7.21 3.02
CA GLU A 31 -11.13 -7.66 4.18
C GLU A 31 -11.11 -9.18 4.27
N TYR A 32 -12.26 -9.85 4.15
CA TYR A 32 -12.34 -11.30 4.24
C TYR A 32 -11.45 -12.00 3.22
N PHE A 33 -11.64 -11.75 1.92
CA PHE A 33 -10.90 -12.51 0.91
C PHE A 33 -9.43 -12.09 0.78
N LEU A 34 -9.07 -10.84 1.09
CA LEU A 34 -7.68 -10.40 1.07
C LEU A 34 -6.84 -11.22 2.07
N ASN A 35 -7.42 -11.48 3.24
CA ASN A 35 -6.76 -12.20 4.33
C ASN A 35 -6.86 -13.74 4.21
N LEU A 36 -7.63 -14.29 3.25
CA LEU A 36 -7.60 -15.72 2.94
C LEU A 36 -6.24 -16.18 2.37
N ASN A 37 -5.46 -15.27 1.79
CA ASN A 37 -4.14 -15.55 1.26
C ASN A 37 -3.06 -15.01 2.20
N SER A 38 -2.35 -15.89 2.89
CA SER A 38 -1.24 -15.55 3.79
C SER A 38 -0.05 -14.86 3.08
N ARG A 39 0.00 -14.88 1.75
CA ARG A 39 1.01 -14.15 0.95
C ARG A 39 0.59 -12.73 0.58
N SER A 40 -0.64 -12.31 0.89
CA SER A 40 -1.10 -10.94 0.63
C SER A 40 -0.18 -9.85 1.21
N PRO A 41 0.37 -9.97 2.45
CA PRO A 41 1.33 -9.01 2.98
C PRO A 41 2.59 -8.86 2.13
N GLU A 42 3.18 -9.99 1.71
CA GLU A 42 4.37 -10.01 0.87
C GLU A 42 4.08 -9.38 -0.50
N TYR A 43 2.98 -9.77 -1.14
CA TYR A 43 2.63 -9.28 -2.47
C TYR A 43 2.36 -7.77 -2.50
N LEU A 44 1.71 -7.24 -1.46
CA LEU A 44 1.51 -5.79 -1.35
C LEU A 44 2.86 -5.07 -1.17
N SER A 45 3.75 -5.63 -0.34
CA SER A 45 5.09 -5.08 -0.12
C SER A 45 5.94 -5.09 -1.39
N LEU A 46 5.95 -6.20 -2.13
CA LEU A 46 6.63 -6.32 -3.43
C LEU A 46 6.06 -5.36 -4.47
N PHE A 47 4.74 -5.19 -4.49
CA PHE A 47 4.11 -4.24 -5.39
C PHE A 47 4.56 -2.81 -5.10
N ILE A 48 4.59 -2.39 -3.83
CA ILE A 48 5.08 -1.06 -3.45
C ILE A 48 6.58 -0.92 -3.77
N ASP A 49 7.38 -1.95 -3.50
CA ASP A 49 8.80 -2.00 -3.86
C ASP A 49 9.05 -1.81 -5.36
N ASP A 50 8.22 -2.42 -6.23
CA ASP A 50 8.27 -2.22 -7.68
C ASP A 50 7.98 -0.76 -8.08
N LYS A 51 7.01 -0.12 -7.43
CA LYS A 51 6.62 1.28 -7.74
C LYS A 51 7.62 2.32 -7.26
N LEU A 52 8.38 2.01 -6.21
CA LEU A 52 9.38 2.91 -5.65
C LEU A 52 10.79 2.69 -6.23
N LYS A 53 10.98 1.74 -7.14
CA LYS A 53 12.28 1.50 -7.78
C LYS A 53 12.53 2.42 -8.96
N LYS A 54 13.76 2.94 -9.03
CA LYS A 54 14.26 3.74 -10.15
C LYS A 54 14.22 2.96 -11.46
N GLY A 55 13.76 3.62 -12.53
CA GLY A 55 13.83 3.10 -13.91
C GLY A 55 12.83 2.00 -14.25
N VAL A 56 11.85 1.71 -13.38
CA VAL A 56 10.95 0.58 -13.59
C VAL A 56 9.78 0.92 -14.52
N LYS A 57 9.27 2.16 -14.55
CA LYS A 57 8.12 2.54 -15.41
C LYS A 57 8.17 4.01 -15.81
N GLY A 58 7.75 4.32 -17.04
CA GLY A 58 7.51 5.69 -17.56
C GLY A 58 6.27 6.36 -16.96
N LEU A 59 6.04 6.15 -15.66
CA LEU A 59 4.99 6.80 -14.90
C LEU A 59 5.53 8.11 -14.33
N THR A 60 4.67 9.11 -14.29
CA THR A 60 4.94 10.37 -13.58
C THR A 60 4.90 10.15 -12.07
N GLU A 61 5.54 11.04 -11.30
CA GLU A 61 5.51 10.99 -9.83
C GLU A 61 4.07 11.01 -9.28
N GLN A 62 3.18 11.79 -9.91
CA GLN A 62 1.77 11.88 -9.52
C GLN A 62 1.01 10.56 -9.75
N GLU A 63 1.31 9.84 -10.83
CA GLU A 63 0.72 8.52 -11.07
C GLU A 63 1.24 7.49 -10.06
N VAL A 64 2.53 7.56 -9.70
CA VAL A 64 3.10 6.73 -8.65
C VAL A 64 2.39 6.99 -7.32
N GLU A 65 2.23 8.26 -6.92
CA GLU A 65 1.50 8.61 -5.70
C GLU A 65 0.07 8.06 -5.70
N THR A 66 -0.67 8.25 -6.81
CA THR A 66 -2.04 7.72 -6.94
C THR A 66 -2.08 6.20 -6.77
N ILE A 67 -1.08 5.48 -7.28
CA ILE A 67 -0.97 4.02 -7.12
C ILE A 67 -0.67 3.65 -5.66
N LEU A 68 0.21 4.39 -4.99
CA LEU A 68 0.53 4.16 -3.58
C LEU A 68 -0.69 4.39 -2.68
N ASP A 69 -1.50 5.40 -2.95
CA ASP A 69 -2.76 5.63 -2.21
C ASP A 69 -3.74 4.47 -2.37
N LYS A 70 -3.88 3.93 -3.60
CA LYS A 70 -4.69 2.75 -3.83
C LYS A 70 -4.12 1.51 -3.12
N ALA A 71 -2.80 1.36 -3.07
CA ALA A 71 -2.15 0.29 -2.32
C ALA A 71 -2.43 0.41 -0.81
N MET A 72 -2.44 1.62 -0.27
CA MET A 72 -2.78 1.89 1.12
C MET A 72 -4.24 1.55 1.48
N VAL A 73 -5.16 1.65 0.53
CA VAL A 73 -6.54 1.13 0.72
C VAL A 73 -6.51 -0.38 0.98
N LEU A 74 -5.72 -1.15 0.24
CA LEU A 74 -5.59 -2.60 0.47
C LEU A 74 -4.86 -2.89 1.79
N PHE A 75 -3.83 -2.10 2.12
CA PHE A 75 -3.13 -2.22 3.40
C PHE A 75 -4.08 -2.05 4.60
N ARG A 76 -5.06 -1.14 4.51
CA ARG A 76 -6.06 -0.94 5.58
C ARG A 76 -6.90 -2.19 5.84
N PHE A 77 -7.24 -2.96 4.81
CA PHE A 77 -7.97 -4.22 4.92
C PHE A 77 -7.12 -5.40 5.38
N MET A 78 -5.80 -5.23 5.51
CA MET A 78 -4.89 -6.30 5.91
C MET A 78 -4.86 -6.48 7.42
N GLN A 79 -4.94 -7.73 7.87
CA GLN A 79 -4.83 -8.09 9.29
C GLN A 79 -3.38 -8.29 9.73
N GLU A 80 -2.58 -9.03 8.95
CA GLU A 80 -1.17 -9.34 9.24
C GLU A 80 -0.21 -8.19 8.87
N LYS A 81 -0.38 -7.03 9.52
CA LYS A 81 0.40 -5.81 9.25
C LYS A 81 1.87 -5.91 9.70
N ASP A 82 2.14 -6.71 10.72
CA ASP A 82 3.49 -7.02 11.20
C ASP A 82 4.29 -7.86 10.19
N VAL A 83 3.62 -8.81 9.53
CA VAL A 83 4.21 -9.59 8.43
C VAL A 83 4.52 -8.67 7.25
N PHE A 84 3.62 -7.75 6.91
CA PHE A 84 3.87 -6.72 5.90
C PHE A 84 5.08 -5.85 6.28
N GLU A 85 5.16 -5.36 7.52
CA GLU A 85 6.26 -4.51 8.01
C GLU A 85 7.61 -5.21 7.80
N ARG A 86 7.69 -6.51 8.11
CA ARG A 86 8.92 -7.31 7.95
C ARG A 86 9.39 -7.34 6.49
N TYR A 87 8.48 -7.61 5.55
CA TYR A 87 8.81 -7.59 4.12
C TYR A 87 9.15 -6.18 3.63
N TYR A 88 8.37 -5.18 4.03
CA TYR A 88 8.58 -3.79 3.63
C TYR A 88 9.94 -3.28 4.09
N LYS A 89 10.32 -3.56 5.34
CA LYS A 89 11.64 -3.21 5.90
C LYS A 89 12.77 -3.85 5.08
N GLN A 90 12.64 -5.13 4.72
CA GLN A 90 13.65 -5.83 3.93
C GLN A 90 13.79 -5.21 2.53
N HIS A 91 12.67 -4.88 1.89
CA HIS A 91 12.68 -4.26 0.56
C HIS A 91 13.23 -2.84 0.59
N LEU A 92 12.82 -2.03 1.56
CA LEU A 92 13.35 -0.69 1.78
C LEU A 92 14.87 -0.73 2.02
N ALA A 93 15.35 -1.61 2.91
CA ALA A 93 16.78 -1.76 3.19
C ALA A 93 17.58 -2.03 1.92
N ARG A 94 17.09 -2.95 1.08
CA ARG A 94 17.71 -3.27 -0.21
C ARG A 94 17.72 -2.07 -1.15
N ARG A 95 16.61 -1.31 -1.24
CA ARG A 95 16.55 -0.13 -2.12
C ARG A 95 17.53 0.95 -1.67
N LEU A 96 17.61 1.23 -0.38
CA LEU A 96 18.55 2.20 0.19
C LEU A 96 20.01 1.79 -0.03
N LEU A 97 20.36 0.54 0.30
CA LEU A 97 21.74 0.03 0.14
C LEU A 97 22.21 -0.01 -1.32
N THR A 98 21.28 -0.18 -2.26
CA THR A 98 21.61 -0.26 -3.70
C THR A 98 21.39 1.06 -4.44
N ASN A 99 20.96 2.12 -3.74
CA ASN A 99 20.56 3.40 -4.32
C ASN A 99 19.59 3.25 -5.51
N LYS A 100 18.61 2.34 -5.35
CA LYS A 100 17.60 2.02 -6.37
C LYS A 100 16.23 2.63 -6.09
N SER A 101 16.12 3.53 -5.13
CA SER A 101 14.90 4.29 -4.89
C SER A 101 14.65 5.32 -6.00
N VAL A 102 13.39 5.57 -6.32
CA VAL A 102 12.99 6.60 -7.29
C VAL A 102 13.35 8.00 -6.80
N SER A 103 13.01 8.31 -5.54
CA SER A 103 13.42 9.50 -4.82
C SER A 103 13.27 9.30 -3.31
N ASP A 104 14.08 9.99 -2.51
CA ASP A 104 13.98 9.96 -1.05
C ASP A 104 12.65 10.52 -0.55
N ASP A 105 12.10 11.50 -1.26
CA ASP A 105 10.81 12.12 -0.91
C ASP A 105 9.65 11.13 -1.09
N SER A 106 9.68 10.30 -2.14
CA SER A 106 8.67 9.24 -2.35
C SER A 106 8.72 8.20 -1.23
N GLU A 107 9.92 7.82 -0.79
CA GLU A 107 10.08 6.86 0.31
C GLU A 107 9.57 7.44 1.63
N LYS A 108 9.91 8.70 1.94
CA LYS A 108 9.42 9.41 3.13
C LYS A 108 7.91 9.59 3.09
N ASN A 109 7.33 9.90 1.94
CA ASN A 109 5.87 10.00 1.76
C ASN A 109 5.20 8.64 2.07
N MET A 110 5.72 7.54 1.52
CA MET A 110 5.19 6.20 1.79
C MET A 110 5.26 5.84 3.28
N ILE A 111 6.37 6.16 3.95
CA ILE A 111 6.50 5.97 5.41
C ILE A 111 5.50 6.83 6.18
N SER A 112 5.26 8.08 5.75
CA SER A 112 4.24 8.95 6.35
C SER A 112 2.82 8.37 6.23
N LYS A 113 2.49 7.78 5.08
CA LYS A 113 1.21 7.09 4.87
C LYS A 113 1.07 5.88 5.81
N LEU A 114 2.12 5.06 5.95
CA LEU A 114 2.14 3.95 6.92
C LEU A 114 1.99 4.42 8.37
N LYS A 115 2.64 5.53 8.72
CA LYS A 115 2.57 6.15 10.06
C LYS A 115 1.18 6.66 10.38
N THR A 116 0.49 7.22 9.38
CA THR A 116 -0.90 7.67 9.54
C THR A 116 -1.83 6.49 9.85
N GLU A 117 -1.61 5.34 9.21
CA GLU A 117 -2.45 4.16 9.39
C GLU A 117 -2.14 3.33 10.65
N CYS A 118 -0.88 3.24 11.06
CA CYS A 118 -0.44 2.32 12.13
C CYS A 118 0.26 3.02 13.31
N GLY A 119 0.43 4.33 13.25
CA GLY A 119 1.11 5.12 14.28
C GLY A 119 2.63 5.04 14.24
N CYS A 120 3.27 5.86 15.10
CA CYS A 120 4.73 6.04 15.12
C CYS A 120 5.52 4.78 15.48
N GLN A 121 4.95 3.88 16.31
CA GLN A 121 5.65 2.67 16.73
C GLN A 121 5.91 1.73 15.55
N PHE A 122 4.97 1.65 14.61
CA PHE A 122 5.09 0.85 13.39
C PHE A 122 6.20 1.36 12.46
N THR A 123 6.37 2.68 12.36
CA THR A 123 7.32 3.28 11.42
C THR A 123 8.67 3.62 12.02
N SER A 124 8.84 3.59 13.34
CA SER A 124 10.05 4.07 14.03
C SER A 124 11.34 3.45 13.47
N LYS A 125 11.35 2.15 13.18
CA LYS A 125 12.50 1.47 12.59
C LYS A 125 12.74 1.88 11.14
N LEU A 126 11.68 2.09 10.36
CA LEU A 126 11.76 2.52 8.96
C LEU A 126 12.29 3.95 8.85
N GLU A 127 11.79 4.85 9.71
CA GLU A 127 12.27 6.23 9.80
C GLU A 127 13.74 6.28 10.21
N GLY A 128 14.17 5.38 11.11
CA GLY A 128 15.56 5.25 11.52
C GLY A 128 16.52 4.83 10.40
N MET A 129 16.04 4.21 9.32
CA MET A 129 16.88 3.79 8.19
C MET A 129 17.30 4.96 7.28
N PHE A 130 16.71 6.15 7.44
CA PHE A 130 17.06 7.37 6.71
C PHE A 130 17.99 8.30 7.49
N ARG A 131 18.44 7.87 8.67
CA ARG A 131 19.43 8.58 9.49
C ARG A 131 20.79 7.93 9.30
#